data_AF-A9KCX7-F1
#
_entry.id   AF-A9KCX7-F1
#
_cell.length_a   1.000
_cell.length_b   1.000
_cell.length_c   1.000
_cell.angle_alpha   90.00
_cell.angle_beta   90.00
_cell.angle_gamma   90.00
#
_symmetry.space_group_name_H-M   'P 1'
#
loop_
_entity.id
_entity.type
_entity.pdbx_description
1 polymer ?
#
loop_
_entity_poly.entity_id
_entity_poly.type
_entity_poly.pdbx_seq_one_letter_code
_entity_poly.pdbx_strand_id
1 'polypeptide(L)'
;MKVKSFRTYLEKRLNKSEIAEIERIAKLEAEFLESLQEAVSKAVAKYMADEEIGFNELVRRLNISPTQASKIQSGEANLTLASVAHICALLKMKPRLVINDKRKAA
;
A
#
# COMPACT_ATOMS: atom_id res chain seq x y z
N MET A 1 12.42 -9.03 34.42
CA MET A 1 12.58 -7.59 34.13
C MET A 1 11.28 -7.06 33.54
N LYS A 2 10.58 -6.12 34.19
CA LYS A 2 9.47 -5.39 33.56
C LYS A 2 10.06 -4.41 32.56
N VAL A 3 9.92 -4.72 31.27
CA VAL A 3 10.41 -3.85 30.19
C VAL A 3 9.64 -2.54 30.29
N LYS A 4 10.36 -1.41 30.44
CA LYS A 4 9.73 -0.07 30.40
C LYS A 4 9.00 0.04 29.05
N SER A 5 7.78 0.58 29.06
CA SER A 5 7.00 0.71 27.83
C SER A 5 7.81 1.48 26.78
N PHE A 6 7.64 1.12 25.51
CA PHE A 6 8.33 1.78 24.40
C PHE A 6 8.12 3.30 24.42
N ARG A 7 6.93 3.74 24.85
CA ARG A 7 6.59 5.15 25.07
C ARG A 7 7.49 5.82 26.12
N THR A 8 7.70 5.18 27.27
CA THR A 8 8.63 5.66 28.30
C THR A 8 10.09 5.66 27.85
N TYR A 9 10.44 4.85 26.84
CA TYR A 9 11.75 4.91 26.20
C TYR A 9 11.88 6.11 25.24
N LEU A 10 10.85 6.40 24.44
CA LEU A 10 10.82 7.54 23.52
C LEU A 10 10.90 8.88 24.25
N GLU A 11 10.15 9.04 25.34
CA GLU A 11 10.11 10.27 26.16
C GLU A 11 11.46 10.63 26.81
N LYS A 12 12.44 9.72 26.81
CA LYS A 12 13.80 10.00 27.29
C LYS A 12 14.71 10.66 26.25
N ARG A 13 14.36 10.53 24.96
CA ARG A 13 15.21 10.95 23.84
C ARG A 13 14.55 12.00 22.96
N LEU A 14 13.22 12.09 23.01
CA LEU A 14 12.40 12.98 22.20
C LEU A 14 11.46 13.77 23.09
N ASN A 15 11.21 15.02 22.72
CA ASN A 15 10.19 15.84 23.36
C ASN A 15 8.78 15.46 22.84
N LYS A 16 7.74 15.92 23.55
CA LYS A 16 6.34 15.56 23.21
C LYS A 16 5.93 16.01 21.81
N SER A 17 6.43 17.14 21.32
CA SER A 17 6.14 17.64 19.97
C SER A 17 6.77 16.77 18.89
N GLU A 18 8.00 16.29 19.09
CA GLU A 18 8.67 15.37 18.15
C GLU A 18 7.94 14.03 18.08
N ILE A 19 7.51 13.50 19.22
CA ILE A 19 6.73 12.26 19.28
C ILE A 19 5.41 12.43 18.52
N ALA A 20 4.68 13.52 18.77
CA ALA A 20 3.42 13.80 18.09
C ALA A 20 3.57 13.96 16.57
N GLU A 21 4.67 14.60 16.12
CA GLU A 21 4.95 14.77 14.70
C GLU A 21 5.29 13.43 14.02
N ILE A 22 6.08 12.57 14.67
CA ILE A 22 6.38 11.22 14.18
C ILE A 22 5.09 10.40 14.05
N GLU A 23 4.24 10.41 15.08
CA GLU A 23 2.94 9.71 15.06
C GLU A 23 2.04 10.23 13.94
N ARG A 24 2.01 11.55 13.72
CA ARG A 24 1.24 12.18 12.64
C ARG A 24 1.75 11.75 11.26
N ILE A 25 3.07 11.78 11.03
CA ILE A 25 3.68 11.35 9.77
C ILE A 25 3.42 9.87 9.52
N ALA A 26 3.61 9.02 10.53
CA ALA A 26 3.39 7.57 10.40
C ALA A 26 1.92 7.25 10.05
N LYS A 27 0.96 7.99 10.62
CA LYS A 27 -0.46 7.84 10.28
C LYS A 27 -0.73 8.22 8.81
N LEU A 28 -0.17 9.33 8.34
CA LEU A 28 -0.31 9.75 6.95
C LEU A 28 0.35 8.76 5.99
N GLU A 29 1.52 8.24 6.34
CA GLU A 29 2.22 7.23 5.55
C GLU A 29 1.38 5.95 5.39
N ALA A 30 0.78 5.46 6.49
CA ALA A 30 -0.13 4.33 6.46
C ALA A 30 -1.35 4.59 5.56
N GLU A 31 -2.00 5.75 5.72
CA GLU A 31 -3.15 6.15 4.90
C GLU A 31 -2.79 6.22 3.39
N PHE A 32 -1.63 6.79 3.06
CA PHE A 32 -1.17 6.89 1.68
C PHE A 32 -0.81 5.53 1.09
N LEU A 33 -0.18 4.66 1.88
CA LEU A 33 0.13 3.30 1.45
C LEU A 33 -1.15 2.50 1.18
N GLU A 34 -2.11 2.52 2.09
CA GLU A 34 -3.41 1.86 1.93
C GLU A 34 -4.13 2.36 0.67
N SER A 35 -4.13 3.67 0.42
CA SER A 35 -4.72 4.25 -0.78
C SER A 35 -4.09 3.72 -2.08
N LEU A 36 -2.75 3.58 -2.11
CA LEU A 36 -2.04 3.02 -3.26
C LEU A 36 -2.36 1.52 -3.44
N GLN A 37 -2.41 0.75 -2.36
CA GLN A 37 -2.73 -0.67 -2.39
C GLN A 37 -4.16 -0.91 -2.88
N GLU A 38 -5.11 -0.10 -2.39
CA GLU A 38 -6.51 -0.17 -2.79
C GLU A 38 -6.69 0.17 -4.28
N ALA A 39 -5.94 1.14 -4.81
CA ALA A 39 -5.97 1.48 -6.22
C ALA A 39 -5.54 0.29 -7.12
N VAL A 40 -4.49 -0.43 -6.72
CA VAL A 40 -4.05 -1.63 -7.44
C VAL A 40 -5.06 -2.77 -7.30
N SER A 41 -5.61 -2.99 -6.09
CA SER A 41 -6.66 -4.00 -5.83
C SER A 41 -7.87 -3.78 -6.75
N LYS A 42 -8.38 -2.54 -6.81
CA LYS A 42 -9.51 -2.17 -7.68
C LYS A 42 -9.22 -2.40 -9.16
N ALA A 43 -8.01 -2.07 -9.62
CA ALA A 43 -7.60 -2.30 -11.00
C ALA A 43 -7.58 -3.80 -11.35
N VAL A 44 -7.06 -4.63 -10.44
CA VAL A 44 -7.03 -6.09 -10.61
C VAL A 44 -8.44 -6.68 -10.59
N ALA A 45 -9.28 -6.27 -9.63
CA ALA A 45 -10.67 -6.73 -9.54
C ALA A 45 -11.47 -6.38 -10.80
N LYS A 46 -11.28 -5.16 -11.33
CA LYS A 46 -11.89 -4.74 -12.59
C LYS A 46 -11.46 -5.62 -13.75
N TYR A 47 -10.16 -5.87 -13.92
CA TYR A 47 -9.68 -6.75 -14.98
C TYR A 47 -10.18 -8.19 -14.87
N MET A 48 -10.30 -8.72 -13.64
CA MET A 48 -10.89 -10.03 -13.43
C MET A 48 -12.35 -10.10 -13.91
N ALA A 49 -13.12 -9.03 -13.68
CA ALA A 49 -14.49 -8.92 -14.16
C ALA A 49 -14.55 -8.74 -15.68
N ASP A 50 -13.74 -7.85 -16.25
CA ASP A 50 -13.72 -7.52 -17.68
C ASP A 50 -13.29 -8.73 -18.55
N GLU A 51 -12.38 -9.57 -18.05
CA GLU A 51 -11.86 -10.76 -18.75
C GLU A 51 -12.53 -12.07 -18.30
N GLU A 52 -13.53 -11.99 -17.41
CA GLU A 52 -14.25 -13.13 -16.83
C GLU A 52 -13.32 -14.20 -16.22
N ILE A 53 -12.22 -13.78 -15.59
CA ILE A 53 -11.25 -14.69 -14.97
C ILE A 53 -11.40 -14.80 -13.47
N GLY A 54 -11.23 -16.03 -12.98
CA GLY A 54 -11.16 -16.33 -11.55
C GLY A 54 -9.76 -16.12 -10.95
N PHE A 55 -9.69 -16.26 -9.63
CA PHE A 55 -8.46 -16.09 -8.84
C PHE A 55 -7.30 -16.98 -9.31
N ASN A 56 -7.56 -18.26 -9.59
CA ASN A 56 -6.52 -19.20 -10.02
C ASN A 56 -5.89 -18.79 -11.36
N GLU A 57 -6.70 -18.24 -12.26
CA GLU A 57 -6.22 -17.77 -13.55
C GLU A 57 -5.40 -16.48 -13.38
N LEU A 58 -5.80 -15.58 -12.47
CA LEU A 58 -4.99 -14.41 -12.11
C LEU A 58 -3.61 -14.82 -11.58
N VAL A 59 -3.56 -15.76 -10.63
CA VAL A 59 -2.32 -16.31 -10.06
C VAL A 59 -1.39 -16.83 -11.17
N ARG A 60 -1.96 -17.62 -12.10
CA ARG A 60 -1.22 -18.16 -13.24
C ARG A 60 -0.71 -17.07 -14.19
N ARG A 61 -1.56 -16.10 -14.56
CA ARG A 61 -1.20 -15.02 -15.49
C ARG A 61 -0.14 -14.07 -14.92
N LEU A 62 -0.22 -13.76 -13.62
CA LEU A 62 0.78 -12.94 -12.93
C LEU A 62 2.05 -13.71 -12.57
N ASN A 63 2.02 -15.05 -12.58
CA ASN A 63 3.12 -15.91 -12.16
C ASN A 63 3.63 -15.56 -10.74
N ILE A 64 2.69 -15.43 -9.80
CA ILE A 64 2.96 -15.12 -8.38
C ILE A 64 2.34 -16.19 -7.47
N SER A 65 2.67 -16.19 -6.18
CA SER A 65 2.05 -17.14 -5.25
C SER A 65 0.57 -16.77 -4.99
N PRO A 66 -0.30 -17.77 -4.70
CA PRO A 66 -1.68 -17.52 -4.27
C PRO A 66 -1.77 -16.53 -3.10
N THR A 67 -0.86 -16.64 -2.12
CA THR A 67 -0.84 -15.71 -0.99
C THR A 67 -0.56 -14.27 -1.42
N GLN A 68 0.35 -14.05 -2.38
CA GLN A 68 0.61 -12.71 -2.92
C GLN A 68 -0.60 -12.19 -3.70
N ALA A 69 -1.20 -13.02 -4.57
CA ALA A 69 -2.41 -12.63 -5.30
C ALA A 69 -3.57 -12.28 -4.36
N SER A 70 -3.75 -13.04 -3.27
CA SER A 70 -4.77 -12.78 -2.27
C SER A 70 -4.56 -11.43 -1.57
N LYS A 71 -3.32 -11.11 -1.17
CA LYS A 71 -2.99 -9.80 -0.58
C LYS A 71 -3.19 -8.64 -1.56
N ILE A 72 -2.93 -8.87 -2.85
CA ILE A 72 -3.19 -7.85 -3.88
C ILE A 72 -4.69 -7.60 -3.98
N GLN A 73 -5.48 -8.67 -3.99
CA GLN A 73 -6.93 -8.57 -4.07
C GLN A 73 -7.53 -7.93 -2.81
N SER A 74 -7.01 -8.21 -1.61
CA SER A 74 -7.46 -7.58 -0.36
C SER A 74 -7.00 -6.13 -0.18
N GLY A 75 -6.07 -5.63 -1.02
CA GLY A 75 -5.51 -4.30 -0.85
C GLY A 75 -4.51 -4.20 0.30
N GLU A 76 -3.91 -5.33 0.71
CA GLU A 76 -2.95 -5.42 1.82
C GLU A 76 -1.54 -5.77 1.33
N ALA A 77 -1.34 -5.85 0.01
CA ALA A 77 -0.07 -6.23 -0.58
C ALA A 77 0.96 -5.11 -0.46
N ASN A 78 2.11 -5.41 0.13
CA ASN A 78 3.29 -4.55 0.06
C ASN A 78 3.91 -4.68 -1.34
N LEU A 79 3.57 -3.73 -2.22
CA LEU A 79 3.97 -3.74 -3.62
C LEU A 79 5.15 -2.80 -3.84
N THR A 80 6.17 -3.28 -4.54
CA THR A 80 7.21 -2.43 -5.10
C THR A 80 6.71 -1.80 -6.41
N LEU A 81 7.35 -0.73 -6.87
CA LEU A 81 7.04 -0.15 -8.19
C LEU A 81 7.24 -1.17 -9.32
N ALA A 82 8.21 -2.07 -9.20
CA ALA A 82 8.42 -3.16 -10.16
C ALA A 82 7.23 -4.14 -10.17
N SER A 83 6.70 -4.48 -9.00
CA SER A 83 5.51 -5.32 -8.87
C SER A 83 4.28 -4.65 -9.48
N VAL A 84 4.09 -3.35 -9.25
CA VAL A 84 3.02 -2.57 -9.87
C VAL A 84 3.16 -2.55 -11.39
N ALA A 85 4.36 -2.31 -11.92
CA ALA A 85 4.60 -2.32 -13.36
C ALA A 85 4.28 -3.70 -13.98
N HIS A 86 4.68 -4.79 -13.33
CA HIS A 86 4.37 -6.16 -13.77
C HIS A 86 2.87 -6.42 -13.82
N ILE A 87 2.14 -6.05 -12.75
CA ILE A 87 0.67 -6.17 -12.70
C ILE A 87 0.04 -5.35 -13.83
N CYS A 88 0.44 -4.08 -13.96
CA CYS A 88 -0.08 -3.17 -14.97
C CYS A 88 0.20 -3.63 -16.42
N ALA A 89 1.32 -4.30 -16.66
CA ALA A 89 1.63 -4.91 -17.96
C ALA A 89 0.62 -6.01 -18.32
N LEU A 90 0.26 -6.88 -17.36
CA LEU A 90 -0.80 -7.88 -17.56
C LEU A 90 -2.16 -7.22 -17.82
N LEU A 91 -2.48 -6.18 -17.05
CA LEU A 91 -3.72 -5.40 -17.18
C LEU A 91 -3.80 -4.61 -18.51
N LYS A 92 -2.70 -4.52 -19.28
CA LYS A 92 -2.56 -3.63 -20.45
C LYS A 92 -2.87 -2.17 -20.13
N MET A 93 -2.60 -1.75 -18.88
CA MET A 93 -2.83 -0.40 -18.38
C MET A 93 -1.51 0.28 -18.09
N LYS A 94 -1.28 1.50 -18.58
CA LYS A 94 -0.09 2.26 -18.23
C LYS A 94 -0.31 2.99 -16.89
N PRO A 95 0.45 2.67 -15.82
CA PRO A 95 0.29 3.36 -14.55
C PRO A 95 0.85 4.79 -14.63
N ARG A 96 0.22 5.71 -13.91
CA ARG A 96 0.72 7.09 -13.71
C ARG A 96 0.50 7.49 -12.26
N LEU A 97 1.58 7.86 -11.57
CA LEU A 97 1.49 8.48 -10.26
C LEU A 97 1.27 10.00 -10.44
N VAL A 98 0.23 10.53 -9.81
CA VAL A 98 -0.09 11.96 -9.80
C VAL A 98 -0.02 12.44 -8.35
N ILE A 99 0.92 13.35 -8.07
CA ILE A 99 1.06 13.98 -6.75
C ILE A 99 0.30 15.30 -6.79
N ASN A 100 -0.81 15.38 -6.05
CA ASN A 100 -1.61 16.60 -5.98
C ASN A 100 -1.05 17.54 -4.93
N ASP A 101 -0.51 18.69 -5.35
CA ASP A 101 -0.12 19.74 -4.42
C ASP A 101 -1.35 20.53 -3.97
N LYS A 102 -1.97 20.09 -2.87
CA LYS A 102 -3.02 20.84 -2.17
C LYS A 102 -2.48 21.49 -0.89
N ARG A 103 -1.19 21.84 -0.84
CA ARG A 103 -0.71 22.79 0.17
C ARG A 103 -1.39 24.12 -0.14
N LYS A 104 -2.56 24.38 0.45
CA LYS A 104 -3.13 25.73 0.48
C LYS A 104 -2.00 26.62 0.98
N ALA A 105 -1.62 27.62 0.19
CA ALA A 105 -0.85 28.74 0.70
C ALA A 105 -1.60 29.24 1.94
N ALA A 106 -0.96 29.11 3.10
CA ALA A 106 -1.40 29.76 4.32
C ALA A 106 -1.22 31.27 4.15
#